data_AF-A0A654DSR9-F1
#
_entry.id   AF-A0A654DSR9-F1
#
_cell.length_a   1.000
_cell.length_b   1.000
_cell.length_c   1.000
_cell.angle_alpha   90.00
_cell.angle_beta   90.00
_cell.angle_gamma   90.00
#
_symmetry.space_group_name_H-M   'P 1'
#
loop_
_entity.id
_entity.type
_entity.pdbx_description
1 polymer ?
#
loop_
_entity_poly.entity_id
_entity_poly.type
_entity_poly.pdbx_seq_one_letter_code
_entity_poly.pdbx_strand_id
1 'polypeptide(L)'
;MLEWVLELDEKIFLTLNGLGSPYLDTFMIWMSDKYLWIPLYLYLIFRLYQQEGKKLLWPLITLIVVIICTDQTTAGFMKPYFERLRPCKDPALEDLIVIIGECRGKFGFASGHAANSFGLAAFFYFKERSLFSKGLLLWAAIVSYSRVYLGVHYPADILVGMLVGVFWAYVLYATMKSFRLRAKAY
;
A
#
# COMPACT_ATOMS: atom_id res chain seq x y z
N MET A 1 -10.94 -13.04 -22.14
CA MET A 1 -11.31 -12.62 -20.77
C MET A 1 -10.18 -11.87 -20.09
N LEU A 2 -8.94 -12.39 -20.06
CA LEU A 2 -7.79 -11.68 -19.49
C LEU A 2 -7.43 -10.39 -20.25
N GLU A 3 -7.43 -10.41 -21.58
CA GLU A 3 -7.19 -9.23 -22.42
C GLU A 3 -8.16 -8.10 -22.11
N TRP A 4 -9.46 -8.40 -22.03
CA TRP A 4 -10.49 -7.43 -21.64
C TRP A 4 -10.23 -6.81 -20.25
N VAL A 5 -9.70 -7.58 -19.29
CA VAL A 5 -9.32 -7.02 -17.97
C VAL A 5 -8.14 -6.06 -18.10
N LEU A 6 -7.15 -6.40 -18.92
CA LEU A 6 -5.98 -5.55 -19.14
C LEU A 6 -6.35 -4.26 -19.87
N GLU A 7 -7.17 -4.35 -20.93
CA GLU A 7 -7.70 -3.19 -21.66
C GLU A 7 -8.54 -2.29 -20.74
N LEU A 8 -9.37 -2.88 -19.89
CA LEU A 8 -10.17 -2.13 -18.91
C LEU A 8 -9.28 -1.42 -17.89
N ASP A 9 -8.26 -2.11 -17.37
CA ASP A 9 -7.31 -1.55 -16.40
C ASP A 9 -6.52 -0.38 -17.00
N GLU A 10 -6.08 -0.50 -18.24
CA GLU A 10 -5.42 0.57 -19.00
C GLU A 10 -6.36 1.74 -19.26
N LYS A 11 -7.60 1.49 -19.70
CA LYS A 11 -8.60 2.55 -19.93
C LYS A 11 -8.94 3.31 -18.66
N ILE A 12 -9.10 2.60 -17.54
CA ILE A 12 -9.33 3.23 -16.24
C ILE A 12 -8.09 4.05 -15.85
N PHE A 13 -6.89 3.50 -16.03
CA PHE A 13 -5.65 4.21 -15.77
C PHE A 13 -5.55 5.51 -16.57
N LEU A 14 -5.73 5.48 -17.90
CA LEU A 14 -5.68 6.66 -18.77
C LEU A 14 -6.72 7.71 -18.36
N THR A 15 -7.92 7.27 -18.00
CA THR A 15 -8.97 8.17 -17.51
C THR A 15 -8.52 8.86 -16.21
N LEU A 16 -8.00 8.11 -15.23
CA LEU A 16 -7.60 8.66 -13.94
C LEU A 16 -6.35 9.54 -14.02
N ASN A 17 -5.36 9.15 -14.83
CA ASN A 17 -4.14 9.93 -15.06
C ASN A 17 -4.45 11.22 -15.85
N GLY A 18 -5.37 11.15 -16.84
CA GLY A 18 -5.82 12.31 -17.60
C GLY A 18 -6.65 13.33 -16.81
N LEU A 19 -7.17 12.96 -15.63
CA LEU A 19 -7.83 13.90 -14.69
C LEU A 19 -6.81 14.72 -13.87
N GLY A 20 -5.51 14.54 -14.11
CA GLY A 20 -4.44 15.30 -13.48
C GLY A 20 -4.58 16.81 -13.69
N SER A 21 -4.13 17.59 -12.72
CA SER A 21 -4.04 19.04 -12.83
C SER A 21 -2.79 19.58 -12.14
N PRO A 22 -2.13 20.63 -12.65
CA PRO A 22 -0.92 21.20 -12.04
C PRO A 22 -1.07 21.58 -10.57
N TYR A 23 -2.30 21.91 -10.13
CA TYR A 23 -2.59 22.25 -8.74
C TYR A 23 -2.55 21.05 -7.80
N LEU A 24 -2.83 19.84 -8.30
CA LEU A 24 -2.83 18.60 -7.53
C LEU A 24 -1.51 17.84 -7.61
N ASP A 25 -0.64 18.16 -8.56
CA ASP A 25 0.63 17.43 -8.78
C ASP A 25 1.51 17.41 -7.53
N THR A 26 1.79 18.58 -6.95
CA THR A 26 2.59 18.70 -5.73
C THR A 26 1.96 17.93 -4.57
N PHE A 27 0.63 18.02 -4.43
CA PHE A 27 -0.10 17.28 -3.40
C PHE A 27 0.06 15.77 -3.59
N MET A 28 -0.10 15.26 -4.81
CA MET A 28 0.02 13.83 -5.10
C MET A 28 1.46 13.31 -4.95
N ILE A 29 2.47 14.12 -5.29
CA ILE A 29 3.88 13.81 -5.01
C ILE A 29 4.08 13.65 -3.49
N TRP A 30 3.60 14.61 -2.71
CA TRP A 30 3.70 14.58 -1.25
C TRP A 30 2.98 13.37 -0.64
N MET A 31 1.75 13.10 -1.08
CA MET A 31 1.00 11.93 -0.60
C MET A 31 1.74 10.62 -0.88
N SER A 32 2.47 10.53 -1.99
CA SER A 32 3.27 9.37 -2.32
C SER A 32 4.60 9.28 -1.57
N ASP A 33 5.11 10.36 -0.97
CA ASP A 33 6.41 10.37 -0.31
C ASP A 33 6.34 9.73 1.08
N LYS A 34 7.08 8.64 1.28
CA LYS A 34 7.13 7.92 2.56
C LYS A 34 7.67 8.79 3.71
N TYR A 35 8.52 9.78 3.44
CA TYR A 35 9.13 10.62 4.46
C TYR A 35 8.14 11.64 5.04
N LEU A 36 7.17 12.10 4.23
CA LEU A 36 6.08 12.95 4.71
C LEU A 36 5.31 12.30 5.87
N TRP A 37 5.19 10.97 5.85
CA TRP A 37 4.40 10.21 6.81
C TRP A 37 5.15 9.85 8.10
N ILE A 38 6.40 10.29 8.28
CA ILE A 38 7.14 10.08 9.54
C ILE A 38 6.35 10.54 10.78
N PRO A 39 5.72 11.74 10.81
CA PRO A 39 4.91 12.15 11.96
C PRO A 39 3.73 11.23 12.23
N LEU A 40 3.07 10.72 11.18
CA LEU A 40 2.00 9.74 11.32
C LEU A 40 2.54 8.43 11.93
N TYR A 41 3.67 7.91 11.43
CA TYR A 41 4.27 6.69 11.95
C TYR A 41 4.69 6.83 13.42
N LEU A 42 5.25 7.97 13.82
CA LEU A 42 5.57 8.27 15.22
C LEU A 42 4.30 8.32 16.08
N TYR A 43 3.24 8.97 15.60
CA TYR A 43 1.95 9.00 16.29
C TYR A 43 1.34 7.60 16.44
N LEU A 44 1.44 6.74 15.42
CA LEU A 44 0.96 5.35 15.48
C LEU A 44 1.71 4.53 16.51
N ILE A 45 3.03 4.69 16.62
CA ILE A 45 3.84 4.04 17.67
C ILE A 45 3.41 4.55 19.05
N PHE A 46 3.24 5.86 19.21
CA PHE A 46 2.76 6.45 20.46
C PHE A 46 1.37 5.93 20.85
N ARG A 47 0.44 5.84 19.90
CA ARG A 47 -0.90 5.29 20.11
C ARG A 47 -0.85 3.82 20.51
N LEU A 48 0.00 3.01 19.88
CA LEU A 48 0.21 1.62 20.30
C LEU A 48 0.77 1.55 21.72
N TYR A 49 1.68 2.46 22.10
CA TYR A 49 2.22 2.53 23.45
C TYR A 49 1.13 2.87 24.46
N GLN A 50 0.25 3.81 24.16
CA GLN A 50 -0.90 4.14 25.02
C GLN A 50 -1.86 2.96 25.20
N GLN A 51 -2.05 2.13 24.17
CA GLN A 51 -2.94 0.97 24.22
C GLN A 51 -2.31 -0.25 24.92
N GLU A 52 -1.00 -0.45 24.77
CA GLU A 52 -0.33 -1.71 25.11
C GLU A 52 0.68 -1.59 26.25
N GLY A 53 1.12 -0.37 26.58
CA GLY A 53 2.15 -0.09 27.56
C GLY A 53 3.41 -0.93 27.32
N LYS A 54 3.82 -1.69 28.35
CA LYS A 54 5.00 -2.57 28.31
C LYS A 54 4.92 -3.69 27.26
N LYS A 55 3.72 -4.00 26.74
CA LYS A 55 3.53 -5.06 25.73
C LYS A 55 3.66 -4.56 24.29
N LEU A 56 4.05 -3.30 24.09
CA LEU A 56 4.25 -2.63 22.79
C LEU A 56 5.08 -3.43 21.78
N LEU A 57 6.07 -4.20 22.24
CA LEU A 57 6.97 -4.95 21.36
C LEU A 57 6.23 -5.92 20.43
N TRP A 58 5.15 -6.57 20.90
CA TRP A 58 4.39 -7.51 20.06
C TRP A 58 3.75 -6.86 18.83
N PRO A 59 2.91 -5.80 18.94
CA PRO A 59 2.33 -5.16 17.76
C PRO A 59 3.39 -4.47 16.91
N LEU A 60 4.48 -3.93 17.49
CA LEU A 60 5.58 -3.36 16.70
C LEU A 60 6.29 -4.41 15.84
N ILE A 61 6.69 -5.54 16.44
CA ILE A 61 7.31 -6.65 15.71
C ILE A 61 6.33 -7.15 14.64
N THR A 62 5.04 -7.29 14.99
CA THR A 62 4.04 -7.74 14.02
C THR A 62 3.92 -6.79 12.83
N LEU A 63 3.91 -5.47 13.05
CA LEU A 63 3.90 -4.48 11.96
C LEU A 63 5.17 -4.56 11.10
N ILE A 64 6.35 -4.71 11.72
CA ILE A 64 7.60 -4.88 10.97
C ILE A 64 7.53 -6.12 10.08
N VAL A 65 7.04 -7.25 10.63
CA VAL A 65 6.87 -8.49 9.87
C VAL A 65 5.82 -8.33 8.77
N VAL A 66 4.73 -7.59 8.99
CA VAL A 66 3.74 -7.26 7.95
C VAL A 66 4.44 -6.56 6.79
N ILE A 67 5.20 -5.49 7.04
CA ILE A 67 5.90 -4.73 5.99
C ILE A 67 6.93 -5.59 5.25
N ILE A 68 7.68 -6.42 5.98
CA ILE A 68 8.63 -7.36 5.35
C ILE A 68 7.88 -8.34 4.44
N CYS A 69 6.80 -8.95 4.92
CA CYS A 69 6.04 -9.92 4.13
C CYS A 69 5.39 -9.29 2.90
N THR A 70 4.85 -8.07 3.01
CA THR A 70 4.27 -7.35 1.87
C THR A 70 5.33 -6.96 0.85
N ASP A 71 6.50 -6.48 1.28
CA ASP A 71 7.63 -6.17 0.39
C ASP A 71 8.17 -7.42 -0.31
N GLN A 72 8.38 -8.52 0.43
CA GLN A 72 8.88 -9.76 -0.16
C GLN A 72 7.87 -10.37 -1.14
N THR A 73 6.58 -10.33 -0.81
CA THR A 73 5.53 -10.80 -1.73
C THR A 73 5.50 -9.95 -3.00
N THR A 74 5.43 -8.62 -2.86
CA THR A 74 5.28 -7.75 -4.04
C THR A 74 6.58 -7.62 -4.84
N ALA A 75 7.68 -7.24 -4.21
CA ALA A 75 8.95 -6.98 -4.90
C ALA A 75 9.78 -8.24 -5.13
N GLY A 76 9.81 -9.16 -4.17
CA GLY A 76 10.62 -10.39 -4.26
C GLY A 76 9.98 -11.49 -5.11
N PHE A 77 8.65 -11.57 -5.14
CA PHE A 77 7.93 -12.63 -5.86
C PHE A 77 7.12 -12.10 -7.05
N MET A 78 6.17 -11.18 -6.83
CA MET A 78 5.22 -10.81 -7.90
C MET A 78 5.89 -10.08 -9.07
N LYS A 79 6.77 -9.11 -8.79
CA LYS A 79 7.46 -8.38 -9.86
C LYS A 79 8.26 -9.26 -10.82
N PRO A 80 9.15 -10.16 -10.35
CA PRO A 80 9.89 -11.06 -11.24
C PRO A 80 9.01 -12.17 -11.84
N TYR A 81 7.89 -12.52 -11.22
CA TYR A 81 7.01 -13.57 -11.75
C TYR A 81 6.11 -13.06 -12.89
N PHE A 82 5.49 -11.89 -12.72
CA PHE A 82 4.53 -11.36 -13.70
C PHE A 82 5.18 -10.47 -14.76
N GLU A 83 6.31 -9.84 -14.45
CA GLU A 83 7.07 -8.98 -15.37
C GLU A 83 6.22 -7.90 -16.09
N ARG A 84 5.10 -7.49 -15.46
CA ARG A 84 4.22 -6.46 -16.01
C ARG A 84 4.93 -5.11 -15.97
N LEU A 85 5.13 -4.50 -17.14
CA LEU A 85 5.69 -3.15 -17.26
C LEU A 85 4.81 -2.14 -16.52
N ARG A 86 5.44 -1.10 -15.99
CA ARG A 86 4.74 0.08 -15.47
C ARG A 86 4.22 0.93 -16.62
N PRO A 87 3.16 1.74 -16.42
CA PRO A 87 2.71 2.67 -17.46
C PRO A 87 3.85 3.58 -17.95
N CYS A 88 4.61 4.17 -17.03
CA CYS A 88 5.80 4.99 -17.34
C CYS A 88 6.99 4.25 -17.99
N LYS A 89 6.89 2.94 -18.24
CA LYS A 89 7.89 2.13 -18.95
C LYS A 89 7.30 1.41 -20.16
N ASP A 90 6.03 1.64 -20.46
CA ASP A 90 5.35 1.06 -21.60
C ASP A 90 5.49 2.00 -22.81
N PRO A 91 6.20 1.59 -23.88
CA PRO A 91 6.37 2.42 -25.07
C PRO A 91 5.04 2.77 -25.75
N ALA A 92 4.00 1.95 -25.59
CA ALA A 92 2.70 2.23 -26.19
C ALA A 92 1.99 3.42 -25.51
N LEU A 93 2.40 3.79 -24.29
CA LEU A 93 1.76 4.82 -23.48
C LEU A 93 2.59 6.11 -23.37
N GLU A 94 3.79 6.17 -23.97
CA GLU A 94 4.76 7.27 -23.78
C GLU A 94 4.16 8.66 -24.08
N ASP A 95 3.36 8.77 -25.15
CA ASP A 95 2.71 10.03 -25.56
C ASP A 95 1.28 10.21 -25.01
N LEU A 96 0.77 9.22 -24.27
CA LEU A 96 -0.63 9.18 -23.79
C LEU A 96 -0.79 9.52 -22.32
N ILE A 97 0.32 9.58 -21.57
CA ILE A 97 0.30 9.67 -20.11
C ILE A 97 1.11 10.85 -19.61
N VAL A 98 0.73 11.35 -18.44
CA VAL A 98 1.51 12.34 -17.70
C VAL A 98 2.27 11.62 -16.60
N ILE A 99 3.61 11.68 -16.67
CA ILE A 99 4.49 11.13 -15.64
C ILE A 99 4.92 12.27 -14.73
N ILE A 100 4.61 12.14 -13.45
CA ILE A 100 4.92 13.16 -12.45
C ILE A 100 5.92 12.56 -11.46
N GLY A 101 7.10 13.18 -11.37
CA GLY A 101 8.21 12.67 -10.55
C GLY A 101 8.95 11.50 -11.21
N GLU A 102 9.58 10.66 -10.38
CA GLU A 102 10.48 9.60 -10.87
C GLU A 102 9.79 8.24 -11.09
N CYS A 103 9.94 7.70 -12.30
CA CYS A 103 9.59 6.31 -12.61
C CYS A 103 10.75 5.35 -12.31
N ARG A 104 10.77 4.81 -11.09
CA ARG A 104 11.79 3.83 -10.65
C ARG A 104 11.39 2.38 -10.93
N GLY A 105 12.32 1.60 -11.47
CA GLY A 105 12.16 0.17 -11.77
C GLY A 105 11.34 -0.10 -13.06
N LYS A 106 11.44 -1.32 -13.57
CA LYS A 106 10.72 -1.75 -14.80
C LYS A 106 9.32 -2.29 -14.51
N PHE A 107 9.20 -3.18 -13.53
CA PHE A 107 7.95 -3.89 -13.26
C PHE A 107 7.09 -3.25 -12.17
N GLY A 108 5.78 -3.23 -12.41
CA GLY A 108 4.77 -2.56 -11.59
C GLY A 108 3.95 -3.50 -10.71
N PHE A 109 3.68 -4.72 -11.18
CA PHE A 109 2.72 -5.60 -10.52
C PHE A 109 3.34 -6.44 -9.39
N ALA A 110 2.84 -6.43 -8.16
CA ALA A 110 1.84 -5.50 -7.59
C ALA A 110 2.50 -4.30 -6.87
N SER A 111 1.70 -3.27 -6.57
CA SER A 111 2.18 -2.05 -5.92
C SER A 111 2.57 -2.27 -4.46
N GLY A 112 3.86 -2.09 -4.17
CA GLY A 112 4.39 -2.13 -2.79
C GLY A 112 3.91 -0.97 -1.91
N HIS A 113 3.67 0.22 -2.49
CA HIS A 113 3.09 1.34 -1.73
C HIS A 113 1.67 0.98 -1.24
N ALA A 114 0.86 0.40 -2.13
CA ALA A 114 -0.47 -0.06 -1.76
C ALA A 114 -0.41 -1.17 -0.71
N ALA A 115 0.45 -2.18 -0.91
CA ALA A 115 0.59 -3.29 0.03
C ALA A 115 1.03 -2.84 1.44
N ASN A 116 2.01 -1.95 1.53
CA ASN A 116 2.53 -1.46 2.80
C ASN A 116 1.53 -0.55 3.52
N SER A 117 0.94 0.42 2.81
CA SER A 117 -0.04 1.35 3.40
C SER A 117 -1.30 0.62 3.86
N PHE A 118 -1.85 -0.29 3.04
CA PHE A 118 -3.01 -1.09 3.45
C PHE A 118 -2.66 -2.14 4.51
N GLY A 119 -1.46 -2.72 4.49
CA GLY A 119 -1.01 -3.63 5.55
C GLY A 119 -0.97 -2.94 6.91
N LEU A 120 -0.39 -1.74 6.97
CA LEU A 120 -0.39 -0.93 8.19
C LEU A 120 -1.82 -0.54 8.60
N ALA A 121 -2.62 0.00 7.69
CA ALA A 121 -3.97 0.47 7.99
C ALA A 121 -4.89 -0.67 8.44
N ALA A 122 -4.83 -1.83 7.76
CA ALA A 122 -5.60 -3.02 8.10
C ALA A 122 -5.19 -3.60 9.46
N PHE A 123 -3.91 -3.58 9.81
CA PHE A 123 -3.46 -4.02 11.14
C PHE A 123 -4.13 -3.20 12.26
N PHE A 124 -4.12 -1.87 12.14
CA PHE A 124 -4.83 -1.00 13.08
C PHE A 124 -6.34 -1.24 13.06
N TYR A 125 -6.92 -1.42 11.87
CA TYR A 125 -8.35 -1.71 11.74
C TYR A 125 -8.76 -3.01 12.46
N PHE A 126 -8.02 -4.10 12.29
CA PHE A 126 -8.30 -5.37 12.97
C PHE A 126 -8.08 -5.30 14.48
N LYS A 127 -7.17 -4.42 14.93
CA LYS A 127 -6.86 -4.21 16.34
C LYS A 127 -7.95 -3.43 17.08
N GLU A 128 -8.39 -2.29 16.55
CA GLU A 128 -9.24 -1.34 17.29
C GLU A 128 -10.60 -1.05 16.64
N ARG A 129 -10.78 -1.27 15.32
CA ARG A 129 -12.03 -0.99 14.57
C ARG A 129 -12.63 0.41 14.79
N SER A 130 -11.80 1.36 15.20
CA SER A 130 -12.22 2.73 15.55
C SER A 130 -12.39 3.61 14.30
N LEU A 131 -13.01 4.79 14.45
CA LEU A 131 -13.07 5.80 13.39
C LEU A 131 -11.67 6.20 12.89
N PHE A 132 -10.68 6.26 13.78
CA PHE A 132 -9.30 6.55 13.40
C PHE A 132 -8.73 5.46 12.47
N SER A 133 -8.93 4.18 12.80
CA SER A 133 -8.46 3.09 11.95
C SER A 133 -9.17 3.04 10.58
N LYS A 134 -10.44 3.45 10.51
CA LYS A 134 -11.14 3.66 9.23
C LYS A 134 -10.53 4.83 8.44
N GLY A 135 -10.15 5.91 9.13
CA GLY A 135 -9.39 7.01 8.55
C GLY A 135 -8.04 6.58 7.98
N LEU A 136 -7.34 5.63 8.62
CA LEU A 136 -6.11 5.05 8.06
C LEU A 136 -6.35 4.27 6.76
N LEU A 137 -7.50 3.60 6.61
CA LEU A 137 -7.84 2.93 5.34
C LEU A 137 -8.08 3.95 4.22
N LEU A 138 -8.74 5.07 4.54
CA LEU A 138 -8.90 6.17 3.59
C LEU A 138 -7.54 6.79 3.23
N TRP A 139 -6.67 7.01 4.22
CA TRP A 139 -5.30 7.46 4.00
C TRP A 139 -4.54 6.50 3.07
N ALA A 140 -4.60 5.19 3.32
CA ALA A 140 -3.96 4.19 2.47
C ALA A 140 -4.52 4.20 1.04
N ALA A 141 -5.82 4.44 0.87
CA ALA A 141 -6.45 4.60 -0.43
C ALA A 141 -5.92 5.84 -1.17
N ILE A 142 -5.77 6.99 -0.50
CA ILE A 142 -5.23 8.21 -1.12
C ILE A 142 -3.75 8.05 -1.48
N VAL A 143 -2.93 7.48 -0.59
CA VAL A 143 -1.52 7.16 -0.88
C VAL A 143 -1.43 6.21 -2.08
N SER A 144 -2.29 5.21 -2.16
CA SER A 144 -2.30 4.26 -3.27
C SER A 144 -2.76 4.90 -4.58
N TYR A 145 -3.81 5.72 -4.54
CA TYR A 145 -4.31 6.47 -5.68
C TYR A 145 -3.24 7.41 -6.25
N SER A 146 -2.43 8.05 -5.39
CA SER A 146 -1.33 8.90 -5.85
C SER A 146 -0.39 8.16 -6.81
N ARG A 147 -0.23 6.84 -6.70
CA ARG A 147 0.63 6.05 -7.59
C ARG A 147 0.03 5.86 -9.00
N VAL A 148 -1.30 5.85 -9.10
CA VAL A 148 -2.01 5.87 -10.39
C VAL A 148 -1.89 7.26 -10.99
N TYR A 149 -2.14 8.30 -10.17
CA TYR A 149 -2.03 9.70 -10.58
C TYR A 149 -0.64 10.03 -11.15
N LEU A 150 0.44 9.62 -10.47
CA LEU A 150 1.82 9.87 -10.90
C LEU A 150 2.26 9.06 -12.14
N GLY A 151 1.40 8.21 -12.70
CA GLY A 151 1.68 7.44 -13.91
C GLY A 151 2.57 6.20 -13.71
N VAL A 152 2.71 5.72 -12.47
CA VAL A 152 3.70 4.69 -12.11
C VAL A 152 3.11 3.31 -11.81
N HIS A 153 1.79 3.20 -11.67
CA HIS A 153 1.08 1.95 -11.43
C HIS A 153 -0.32 1.96 -12.05
N TYR A 154 -0.77 0.80 -12.51
CA TYR A 154 -2.14 0.59 -12.95
C TYR A 154 -3.09 0.36 -11.74
N PRO A 155 -4.41 0.64 -11.87
CA PRO A 155 -5.40 0.34 -10.85
C PRO A 155 -5.36 -1.12 -10.35
N ALA A 156 -5.17 -2.12 -11.22
CA ALA A 156 -5.07 -3.51 -10.78
C ALA A 156 -3.81 -3.76 -9.92
N ASP A 157 -2.69 -3.08 -10.19
CA ASP A 157 -1.49 -3.16 -9.33
C ASP A 157 -1.81 -2.68 -7.90
N ILE A 158 -2.66 -1.66 -7.78
CA ILE A 158 -3.13 -1.10 -6.51
C ILE A 158 -4.09 -2.06 -5.80
N LEU A 159 -5.09 -2.58 -6.52
CA LEU A 159 -6.06 -3.51 -5.96
C LEU A 159 -5.39 -4.77 -5.41
N VAL A 160 -4.47 -5.35 -6.17
CA VAL A 160 -3.74 -6.54 -5.74
C VAL A 160 -2.77 -6.21 -4.61
N GLY A 161 -2.09 -5.06 -4.66
CA GLY A 161 -1.28 -4.57 -3.55
C GLY A 161 -2.09 -4.44 -2.26
N MET A 162 -3.27 -3.81 -2.31
CA MET A 162 -4.21 -3.71 -1.18
C MET A 162 -4.57 -5.09 -0.62
N LEU A 163 -4.93 -6.04 -1.48
CA LEU A 163 -5.27 -7.40 -1.06
C LEU A 163 -4.11 -8.10 -0.36
N VAL A 164 -2.88 -7.99 -0.89
CA VAL A 164 -1.66 -8.51 -0.27
C VAL A 164 -1.43 -7.89 1.11
N GLY A 165 -1.59 -6.57 1.23
CA GLY A 165 -1.46 -5.85 2.49
C GLY A 165 -2.47 -6.32 3.54
N VAL A 166 -3.75 -6.33 3.19
CA VAL A 166 -4.84 -6.77 4.08
C VAL A 166 -4.66 -8.23 4.50
N PHE A 167 -4.26 -9.11 3.58
CA PHE A 167 -4.00 -10.51 3.84
C PHE A 167 -2.92 -10.71 4.91
N TRP A 168 -1.73 -10.11 4.71
CA TRP A 168 -0.63 -10.25 5.67
C TRP A 168 -0.96 -9.62 7.02
N ALA A 169 -1.63 -8.46 7.01
CA ALA A 169 -2.10 -7.83 8.24
C ALA A 169 -3.05 -8.74 9.03
N TYR A 170 -4.01 -9.38 8.35
CA TYR A 170 -4.97 -10.29 8.98
C TYR A 170 -4.26 -11.51 9.59
N VAL A 171 -3.45 -12.22 8.79
CA VAL A 171 -2.77 -13.45 9.21
C VAL A 171 -1.86 -13.18 10.40
N LEU A 172 -1.04 -12.14 10.33
CA LEU A 172 -0.06 -11.83 11.37
C LEU A 172 -0.71 -11.25 12.63
N TYR A 173 -1.77 -10.45 12.49
CA TYR A 173 -2.57 -10.01 13.64
C TYR A 173 -3.24 -11.18 14.35
N ALA A 174 -3.89 -12.09 13.59
CA ALA A 174 -4.53 -13.28 14.15
C ALA A 174 -3.52 -14.18 14.85
N THR A 175 -2.35 -14.38 14.26
CA THR A 175 -1.24 -15.15 14.82
C THR A 175 -0.73 -14.54 16.13
N MET A 176 -0.42 -13.23 16.14
CA MET A 176 -0.01 -12.49 17.33
C MET A 176 -1.06 -12.61 18.45
N LYS A 177 -2.34 -12.43 18.12
CA LYS A 177 -3.44 -12.54 19.09
C LYS A 177 -3.50 -13.94 19.70
N SER A 178 -3.41 -14.98 18.89
CA SER A 178 -3.41 -16.38 19.33
C SER A 178 -2.23 -16.71 20.26
N PHE A 179 -1.01 -16.29 19.92
CA PHE A 179 0.17 -16.47 20.78
C PHE A 179 0.01 -15.78 22.13
N ARG A 180 -0.50 -14.54 22.13
CA ARG A 180 -0.72 -13.78 23.36
C ARG A 180 -1.82 -14.37 24.26
N LEU A 181 -2.85 -14.98 23.69
CA LEU A 181 -3.88 -15.67 24.48
C LEU A 181 -3.30 -16.90 25.17
N ARG A 182 -2.46 -17.68 24.47
CA ARG A 182 -1.77 -18.84 25.04
C ARG A 182 -0.78 -18.45 26.14
N ALA A 183 0.00 -17.38 25.94
CA ALA A 183 0.98 -16.91 26.91
C ALA A 183 0.36 -16.31 28.20
N LYS A 184 -0.95 -16.04 28.23
CA LYS A 184 -1.68 -15.63 29.44
C LYS A 184 -2.30 -16.82 30.19
N ALA A 185 -2.38 -17.98 29.56
CA ALA A 185 -3.01 -19.19 30.11
C ALA A 185 -2.03 -20.06 30.92
N TYR A 186 -0.74 -19.72 30.90
CA TYR A 186 0.33 -20.28 31.71
C TYR A 186 0.87 -19.19 32.64
#